data_AF-A0A846PCT2-F1
#
_entry.id   AF-A0A846PCT2-F1
#
_cell.length_a   1.000
_cell.length_b   1.000
_cell.length_c   1.000
_cell.angle_alpha   90.00
_cell.angle_beta   90.00
_cell.angle_gamma   90.00
#
_symmetry.space_group_name_H-M   'P 1'
#
loop_
_entity.id
_entity.type
_entity.pdbx_description
1 polymer ?
#
loop_
_entity_poly.entity_id
_entity_poly.type
_entity_poly.pdbx_seq_one_letter_code
_entity_poly.pdbx_strand_id
1 'polypeptide(L)'
;MRVLGLIDRFKRKKVEERKEVQGERSITEFEEFLSRDEKTYRALYSVMFLDPRRINVSMSEALKKAERFEKGKEPEKARIWCEIAGGLAIYEGDLEKTKECFKKCTEISPEKEYSILEDPEKAVAKAQEYYKKYLKD
;
A
#
# COMPACT_ATOMS: atom_id res chain seq x y z
N MET A 1 8.88 36.31 52.06
CA MET A 1 10.26 36.09 51.59
C MET A 1 10.36 34.64 51.10
N ARG A 2 11.01 34.43 49.95
CA ARG A 2 11.11 33.16 49.21
C ARG A 2 11.93 32.10 49.95
N VAL A 3 11.54 30.83 49.87
CA VAL A 3 12.46 29.71 49.56
C VAL A 3 11.72 28.73 48.63
N LEU A 4 12.21 28.67 47.38
CA LEU A 4 11.93 27.64 46.38
C LEU A 4 12.77 26.39 46.72
N GLY A 5 12.26 25.21 46.40
CA GLY A 5 13.12 24.11 45.95
C GLY A 5 12.77 22.72 46.48
N LEU A 6 12.78 21.75 45.55
CA LEU A 6 12.93 20.30 45.75
C LEU A 6 11.65 19.45 45.84
N ILE A 7 10.78 19.56 44.82
CA ILE A 7 9.96 18.41 44.39
C ILE A 7 10.21 18.15 42.91
N ASP A 8 11.48 17.92 42.58
CA ASP A 8 11.95 17.57 41.23
C ASP A 8 12.56 16.17 41.25
N ARG A 9 11.80 15.21 41.77
CA ARG A 9 12.31 13.86 42.01
C ARG A 9 11.26 12.77 41.97
N PHE A 10 10.28 12.84 41.07
CA PHE A 10 9.47 11.66 40.74
C PHE A 10 9.10 11.61 39.25
N LYS A 11 9.71 10.62 38.58
CA LYS A 11 9.18 9.89 37.41
C LYS A 11 9.28 10.59 36.05
N ARG A 12 10.51 10.90 35.65
CA ARG A 12 10.98 10.57 34.30
C ARG A 12 10.88 9.06 34.11
N LYS A 13 9.75 8.57 33.59
CA LYS A 13 9.60 7.18 33.13
C LYS A 13 8.73 7.18 31.88
N LYS A 14 9.37 6.84 30.75
CA LYS A 14 8.80 6.58 29.42
C LYS A 14 8.13 7.75 28.69
N VAL A 15 8.94 8.74 28.32
CA VAL A 15 8.90 9.17 26.92
C VAL A 15 9.84 8.21 26.22
N GLU A 16 9.29 7.14 25.65
CA GLU A 16 10.01 6.35 24.66
C GLU A 16 10.27 7.32 23.50
N GLU A 17 11.43 7.96 23.54
CA GLU A 17 12.15 8.32 22.32
C GLU A 17 12.04 7.09 21.44
N ARG A 18 11.23 7.20 20.38
CA ARG A 18 11.37 6.36 19.21
C ARG A 18 12.81 6.58 18.77
N LYS A 19 13.72 5.75 19.29
CA LYS A 19 14.95 5.42 18.60
C LYS A 19 14.45 4.87 17.29
N GLU A 20 14.41 5.76 16.29
CA GLU A 20 14.56 5.34 14.91
C GLU A 20 15.76 4.40 14.95
N VAL A 21 15.46 3.12 14.74
CA VAL A 21 16.48 2.12 14.50
C VAL A 21 17.09 2.55 13.18
N GLN A 22 18.07 3.45 13.25
CA GLN A 22 18.95 3.79 12.16
C GLN A 22 19.95 2.63 12.03
N GLY A 23 19.40 1.43 11.82
CA GLY A 23 20.11 0.43 11.05
C GLY A 23 20.18 0.99 9.63
N GLU A 24 21.34 0.90 9.01
CA GLU A 24 21.51 1.20 7.59
C GLU A 24 20.37 0.53 6.82
N ARG A 25 19.35 1.32 6.41
CA ARG A 25 18.27 0.78 5.59
C ARG A 25 18.89 0.44 4.25
N SER A 26 19.13 -0.85 4.03
CA SER A 26 19.44 -1.37 2.71
C SER A 26 18.25 -1.05 1.79
N ILE A 27 18.51 -0.31 0.72
CA ILE A 27 17.52 -0.01 -0.32
C ILE A 27 17.00 -1.34 -0.86
N THR A 28 15.68 -1.48 -0.93
CA THR A 28 15.05 -2.68 -1.51
C THR A 28 15.18 -2.67 -3.04
N GLU A 29 15.13 -3.86 -3.67
CA GLU A 29 15.19 -3.96 -5.14
C GLU A 29 14.09 -3.13 -5.83
N PHE A 30 12.91 -3.02 -5.20
CA PHE A 30 11.80 -2.21 -5.69
C PHE A 30 12.08 -0.71 -5.59
N GLU A 31 12.61 -0.24 -4.46
CA GLU A 31 13.01 1.17 -4.28
C GLU A 31 14.13 1.55 -5.25
N GLU A 32 15.12 0.69 -5.46
CA GLU A 32 16.19 0.92 -6.43
C GLU A 32 15.65 0.98 -7.87
N PHE A 33 14.75 0.05 -8.21
CA PHE A 33 14.12 -0.05 -9.53
C PHE A 33 13.37 1.24 -9.94
N LEU A 34 12.76 1.94 -8.97
CA LEU A 34 12.03 3.20 -9.21
C LEU A 34 12.72 4.43 -8.63
N SER A 35 14.01 4.35 -8.28
CA SER A 35 14.78 5.42 -7.62
C SER A 35 14.79 6.76 -8.36
N ARG A 36 14.60 6.75 -9.69
CA ARG A 36 14.55 7.95 -10.54
C ARG A 36 13.12 8.36 -10.94
N ASP A 37 12.10 7.65 -10.45
CA ASP A 37 10.71 7.84 -10.83
C ASP A 37 9.80 7.85 -9.59
N GLU A 38 9.97 8.89 -8.77
CA GLU A 38 9.27 9.04 -7.49
C GLU A 38 7.74 8.97 -7.64
N LYS A 39 7.18 9.52 -8.72
CA LYS A 39 5.74 9.49 -8.97
C LYS A 39 5.25 8.06 -9.14
N THR A 40 5.92 7.27 -9.99
CA THR A 40 5.55 5.87 -10.19
C THR A 40 5.85 5.01 -8.98
N TYR A 41 6.92 5.32 -8.22
CA TYR A 41 7.18 4.71 -6.93
C TYR A 41 5.99 4.90 -5.98
N ARG A 42 5.55 6.14 -5.76
CA ARG A 42 4.39 6.44 -4.89
C ARG A 42 3.12 5.76 -5.37
N ALA A 43 2.89 5.74 -6.68
CA ALA A 43 1.74 5.08 -7.30
C ALA A 43 1.70 3.58 -7.02
N LEU A 44 2.83 2.89 -6.99
CA LEU A 44 2.91 1.44 -6.82
C LEU A 44 3.13 0.99 -5.37
N TYR A 45 3.82 1.80 -4.55
CA TYR A 45 4.30 1.43 -3.22
C TYR A 45 3.23 0.84 -2.30
N SER A 46 2.00 1.36 -2.34
CA SER A 46 0.92 0.95 -1.44
C SER A 46 -0.05 -0.08 -2.03
N VAL A 47 0.05 -0.38 -3.32
CA VAL A 47 -0.98 -1.15 -4.06
C VAL A 47 -0.43 -2.35 -4.83
N MET A 48 0.86 -2.34 -5.15
CA MET A 48 1.52 -3.41 -5.87
C MET A 48 1.95 -4.52 -4.90
N PHE A 49 1.72 -5.79 -5.29
CA PHE A 49 2.29 -6.92 -4.56
C PHE A 49 3.69 -7.21 -5.12
N LEU A 50 4.71 -7.23 -4.27
CA LEU A 50 6.08 -7.54 -4.72
C LEU A 50 6.22 -8.97 -5.26
N ASP A 51 5.49 -9.92 -4.68
CA ASP A 51 5.34 -11.28 -5.23
C ASP A 51 3.85 -11.70 -5.20
N PRO A 52 3.10 -11.42 -6.29
CA PRO A 52 1.69 -11.76 -6.41
C PRO A 52 1.43 -13.27 -6.38
N ARG A 53 2.43 -14.13 -6.65
CA ARG A 53 2.28 -15.61 -6.63
C ARG A 53 2.05 -16.15 -5.22
N ARG A 54 2.34 -15.36 -4.19
CA ARG A 54 2.07 -15.67 -2.77
C ARG A 54 0.63 -15.38 -2.35
N ILE A 55 -0.14 -14.72 -3.23
CA ILE A 55 -1.54 -14.41 -2.99
C ILE A 55 -2.37 -15.62 -3.42
N ASN A 56 -2.95 -16.33 -2.46
CA ASN A 56 -3.65 -17.60 -2.66
C ASN A 56 -5.10 -17.47 -3.15
N VAL A 57 -5.42 -16.36 -3.81
CA VAL A 57 -6.74 -16.05 -4.34
C VAL A 57 -6.59 -15.46 -5.73
N SER A 58 -7.50 -15.79 -6.64
CA SER A 58 -7.57 -15.16 -7.96
C SER A 58 -8.20 -13.77 -7.90
N MET A 59 -7.94 -12.94 -8.93
CA MET A 59 -8.60 -11.64 -9.08
C MET A 59 -10.14 -11.78 -9.07
N SER A 60 -10.67 -12.78 -9.79
CA SER A 60 -12.12 -13.05 -9.83
C SER A 60 -12.70 -13.39 -8.46
N GLU A 61 -12.01 -14.21 -7.66
CA GLU A 61 -12.44 -14.53 -6.30
C GLU A 61 -12.39 -13.31 -5.38
N ALA A 62 -11.35 -12.47 -5.51
CA ALA A 62 -11.24 -11.23 -4.76
C ALA A 62 -12.40 -10.28 -5.08
N LEU A 63 -12.75 -10.11 -6.36
CA LEU A 63 -13.91 -9.31 -6.80
C LEU A 63 -15.24 -9.84 -6.24
N LYS A 64 -15.46 -11.17 -6.29
CA LYS A 64 -16.66 -11.81 -5.71
C LYS A 64 -16.77 -11.57 -4.21
N LYS A 65 -15.64 -11.63 -3.49
CA LYS A 65 -15.61 -11.33 -2.06
C LYS A 65 -15.88 -9.86 -1.79
N ALA A 66 -15.31 -8.94 -2.56
CA ALA A 66 -15.60 -7.51 -2.46
C ALA A 66 -17.11 -7.25 -2.59
N GLU A 67 -17.74 -7.75 -3.67
CA GLU A 67 -19.18 -7.61 -3.91
C GLU A 67 -20.02 -8.21 -2.78
N ARG A 68 -19.63 -9.37 -2.25
CA ARG A 68 -20.32 -9.99 -1.10
C ARG A 68 -20.31 -9.08 0.12
N PHE A 69 -19.17 -8.47 0.44
CA PHE A 69 -19.06 -7.57 1.60
C PHE A 69 -19.81 -6.25 1.38
N GLU A 70 -19.89 -5.75 0.15
CA GLU A 70 -20.72 -4.58 -0.17
C GLU A 70 -22.20 -4.86 0.07
N LYS A 71 -22.70 -5.99 -0.45
CA LYS A 71 -24.09 -6.44 -0.20
C LYS A 71 -24.33 -6.68 1.29
N GLY A 72 -23.31 -7.14 2.02
CA GLY A 72 -23.32 -7.31 3.47
C GLY A 72 -23.21 -6.02 4.28
N LYS A 73 -23.07 -4.85 3.63
CA LYS A 73 -22.86 -3.54 4.27
C LYS A 73 -21.60 -3.48 5.15
N GLU A 74 -20.55 -4.17 4.72
CA GLU A 74 -19.23 -4.19 5.37
C GLU A 74 -18.19 -3.46 4.49
N PRO A 75 -18.26 -2.12 4.37
CA PRO A 75 -17.49 -1.34 3.39
C PRO A 75 -15.98 -1.49 3.54
N GLU A 76 -15.46 -1.53 4.77
CA GLU A 76 -14.01 -1.70 5.00
C GLU A 76 -13.49 -3.03 4.44
N LYS A 77 -14.26 -4.11 4.61
CA LYS A 77 -13.91 -5.43 4.06
C LYS A 77 -14.03 -5.44 2.54
N ALA A 78 -15.09 -4.82 2.01
CA ALA A 78 -15.25 -4.66 0.57
C ALA A 78 -14.05 -3.94 -0.06
N ARG A 79 -13.61 -2.84 0.55
CA ARG A 79 -12.43 -2.08 0.12
C ARG A 79 -11.18 -2.95 0.12
N ILE A 80 -10.89 -3.67 1.20
CA ILE A 80 -9.71 -4.55 1.29
C ILE A 80 -9.71 -5.58 0.15
N TRP A 81 -10.85 -6.23 -0.12
CA TRP A 81 -10.94 -7.18 -1.22
C TRP A 81 -10.83 -6.53 -2.60
N CYS A 82 -11.29 -5.29 -2.75
CA CYS A 82 -11.14 -4.52 -3.96
C CYS A 82 -9.68 -4.07 -4.17
N GLU A 83 -8.96 -3.70 -3.11
CA GLU A 83 -7.50 -3.43 -3.14
C GLU A 83 -6.73 -4.69 -3.55
N ILE A 84 -7.10 -5.87 -3.03
CA ILE A 84 -6.49 -7.14 -3.42
C ILE A 84 -6.73 -7.42 -4.91
N ALA A 85 -7.96 -7.25 -5.39
CA ALA A 85 -8.28 -7.39 -6.80
C ALA A 85 -7.49 -6.42 -7.68
N GLY A 86 -7.36 -5.15 -7.26
CA GLY A 86 -6.57 -4.14 -7.96
C GLY A 86 -5.08 -4.48 -8.01
N GLY A 87 -4.50 -4.95 -6.90
CA GLY A 87 -3.10 -5.41 -6.85
C GLY A 87 -2.84 -6.60 -7.76
N LEU A 88 -3.79 -7.53 -7.86
CA LEU A 88 -3.73 -8.66 -8.82
C LEU A 88 -3.92 -8.19 -10.27
N ALA A 89 -4.80 -7.23 -10.54
CA ALA A 89 -4.96 -6.64 -11.86
C ALA A 89 -3.66 -5.98 -12.36
N ILE A 90 -2.92 -5.31 -11.47
CA ILE A 90 -1.57 -4.77 -11.78
C ILE A 90 -0.63 -5.90 -12.22
N TYR A 91 -0.67 -7.06 -11.55
CA TYR A 91 0.13 -8.24 -11.89
C TYR A 91 -0.26 -8.88 -13.22
N GLU A 92 -1.55 -8.94 -13.53
CA GLU A 92 -2.05 -9.46 -14.80
C GLU A 92 -1.85 -8.46 -15.95
N GLY A 93 -1.50 -7.20 -15.65
CA GLY A 93 -1.37 -6.12 -16.63
C GLY A 93 -2.72 -5.58 -17.10
N ASP A 94 -3.79 -5.86 -16.35
CA ASP A 94 -5.16 -5.43 -16.67
C ASP A 94 -5.38 -3.99 -16.19
N LEU A 95 -5.17 -3.05 -17.12
CA LEU A 95 -5.34 -1.62 -16.87
C LEU A 95 -6.78 -1.24 -16.52
N GLU A 96 -7.76 -1.88 -17.16
CA GLU A 96 -9.17 -1.56 -16.96
C GLU A 96 -9.58 -1.97 -15.55
N LYS A 97 -9.28 -3.21 -15.15
CA LYS A 97 -9.58 -3.70 -13.79
C LYS A 97 -8.80 -2.97 -12.73
N THR A 98 -7.57 -2.56 -13.00
CA THR A 98 -6.78 -1.70 -12.10
C THR A 98 -7.54 -0.40 -11.82
N LYS A 99 -7.96 0.32 -12.87
CA LYS A 99 -8.72 1.58 -12.74
C LYS A 99 -10.04 1.38 -12.01
N GLU A 100 -10.82 0.36 -12.39
CA GLU A 100 -12.11 0.06 -11.77
C GLU A 100 -11.97 -0.21 -10.27
N CYS A 101 -11.02 -1.07 -9.88
CA CYS A 101 -10.85 -1.44 -8.48
C CYS A 101 -10.44 -0.23 -7.63
N PHE A 102 -9.44 0.55 -8.06
CA PHE A 102 -8.98 1.67 -7.26
C PHE A 102 -9.96 2.85 -7.24
N LYS A 103 -10.72 3.10 -8.33
CA LYS A 103 -11.85 4.05 -8.28
C LYS A 103 -12.91 3.59 -7.28
N LYS A 104 -13.29 2.33 -7.32
CA LYS A 104 -14.25 1.76 -6.37
C LYS A 104 -13.74 1.84 -4.92
N CYS A 105 -12.45 1.66 -4.70
CA CYS A 105 -11.86 1.89 -3.38
C CYS A 105 -11.98 3.35 -2.91
N THR A 106 -11.81 4.34 -3.81
CA THR A 106 -12.05 5.76 -3.47
C THR A 106 -13.52 6.07 -3.20
N GLU A 107 -14.45 5.38 -3.86
CA GLU A 107 -15.90 5.54 -3.59
C GLU A 107 -16.28 5.01 -2.20
N ILE A 108 -15.68 3.90 -1.77
CA ILE A 108 -15.92 3.30 -0.45
C ILE A 108 -15.26 4.12 0.67
N SER A 109 -14.06 4.64 0.43
CA SER A 109 -13.27 5.43 1.39
C SER A 109 -12.70 6.69 0.72
N PRO A 110 -13.50 7.77 0.61
CA PRO A 110 -13.08 9.01 -0.05
C PRO A 110 -11.87 9.70 0.59
N GLU A 111 -11.60 9.41 1.86
CA GLU A 111 -10.44 9.91 2.60
C GLU A 111 -9.12 9.24 2.19
N LYS A 112 -9.18 8.09 1.51
CA LYS A 112 -8.00 7.37 1.04
C LYS A 112 -7.76 7.64 -0.43
N GLU A 113 -6.68 8.37 -0.71
CA GLU A 113 -6.22 8.62 -2.07
C GLU A 113 -5.39 7.43 -2.60
N TYR A 114 -5.55 7.14 -3.89
CA TYR A 114 -4.79 6.12 -4.59
C TYR A 114 -4.02 6.76 -5.74
N SER A 115 -2.74 7.08 -5.52
CA SER A 115 -1.88 7.77 -6.49
C SER A 115 -1.73 7.01 -7.82
N ILE A 116 -1.99 5.70 -7.85
CA ILE A 116 -2.06 4.94 -9.11
C ILE A 116 -3.10 5.47 -10.09
N LEU A 117 -4.15 6.14 -9.62
CA LEU A 117 -5.18 6.72 -10.49
C LEU A 117 -4.71 7.97 -11.25
N GLU A 118 -3.57 8.57 -10.90
CA GLU A 118 -3.01 9.73 -11.61
C GLU A 118 -2.43 9.36 -12.98
N ASP A 119 -1.72 8.23 -13.07
CA ASP A 119 -1.12 7.68 -14.30
C ASP A 119 -1.08 6.14 -14.24
N PRO A 120 -2.25 5.47 -14.32
CA PRO A 120 -2.35 4.03 -14.16
C PRO A 120 -1.67 3.27 -15.30
N GLU A 121 -1.65 3.82 -16.53
CA GLU A 121 -0.94 3.27 -17.67
C GLU A 121 0.55 3.09 -17.36
N LYS A 122 1.22 4.17 -16.92
CA LYS A 122 2.65 4.12 -16.62
C LYS A 122 2.94 3.25 -15.41
N ALA A 123 2.11 3.32 -14.37
CA ALA A 123 2.26 2.51 -13.17
C ALA A 123 2.16 1.01 -13.49
N VAL A 124 1.13 0.58 -14.20
CA VAL A 124 0.95 -0.83 -14.61
C VAL A 124 2.10 -1.27 -15.52
N ALA A 125 2.52 -0.45 -16.49
CA ALA A 125 3.65 -0.78 -17.36
C ALA A 125 4.95 -0.99 -16.56
N LYS A 126 5.23 -0.14 -15.58
CA LYS A 126 6.42 -0.26 -14.72
C LYS A 126 6.35 -1.46 -13.78
N ALA A 127 5.18 -1.77 -13.22
CA ALA A 127 4.99 -2.98 -12.44
C ALA A 127 5.26 -4.24 -13.29
N GLN A 128 4.78 -4.27 -14.54
CA GLN A 128 5.05 -5.36 -15.48
C GLN A 128 6.54 -5.51 -15.80
N GLU A 129 7.28 -4.40 -15.97
CA GLU A 129 8.74 -4.45 -16.10
C GLU A 129 9.42 -5.06 -14.87
N TYR A 130 8.98 -4.68 -13.66
CA TYR A 130 9.48 -5.24 -12.41
C TYR A 130 9.23 -6.75 -12.34
N TYR A 131 7.99 -7.21 -12.56
CA TYR A 131 7.67 -8.63 -12.52
C TYR A 131 8.45 -9.44 -13.55
N LYS A 132 8.64 -8.90 -14.77
CA LYS A 132 9.46 -9.54 -15.80
C LYS A 132 10.94 -9.64 -15.41
N LYS A 133 11.44 -8.73 -14.57
CA LYS A 133 12.84 -8.71 -14.14
C LYS A 133 13.10 -9.62 -12.93
N TYR A 134 12.17 -9.67 -11.98
CA TYR A 134 12.39 -10.28 -10.67
C TYR A 134 11.56 -11.53 -10.39
N LEU A 135 10.46 -11.76 -11.14
CA LEU A 135 9.55 -12.90 -10.93
C LEU A 135 9.49 -13.84 -12.14
N LYS A 136 10.33 -13.66 -13.15
CA LYS A 136 10.50 -14.69 -14.18
C LYS A 136 11.15 -15.91 -13.56
N ASP A 137 10.48 -17.04 -13.69
CA ASP A 137 11.08 -18.37 -13.50
C ASP A 137 12.21 -18.61 -14.52
#